data_AF-A0A941TIC3-F1
#
_entry.id   AF-A0A941TIC3-F1
#
_cell.length_a   1.000
_cell.length_b   1.000
_cell.length_c   1.000
_cell.angle_alpha   90.00
_cell.angle_beta   90.00
_cell.angle_gamma   90.00
#
_symmetry.space_group_name_H-M   'P 1'
#
loop_
_entity.id
_entity.type
_entity.pdbx_description
1 polymer ?
#
loop_
_entity_poly.entity_id
_entity_poly.type
_entity_poly.pdbx_seq_one_letter_code
_entity_poly.pdbx_strand_id
1 'polypeptide(L)'
;MFSFATDLVSRAAQFLAATGREPGCVDDGLWTVTARGRIVGVLACRGGDWRLSWAADADPSLVRYAGTLDGDIEGLAEALSLRLGAPVRFGPLLA
;
A
#
# COMPACT_ATOMS: atom_id res chain seq x y z
N MET A 1 -10.07 20.11 10.33
CA MET A 1 -8.68 20.16 10.84
C MET A 1 -7.99 18.85 10.47
N PHE A 2 -6.83 18.96 9.83
CA PHE A 2 -6.06 17.89 9.16
C PHE A 2 -5.56 16.81 10.14
N SER A 3 -6.40 15.83 10.52
CA SER A 3 -6.00 14.75 11.43
C SER A 3 -5.79 13.39 10.73
N PHE A 4 -6.29 13.23 9.50
CA PHE A 4 -6.28 11.94 8.81
C PHE A 4 -4.90 11.56 8.24
N ALA A 5 -4.15 12.55 7.75
CA ALA A 5 -2.81 12.31 7.20
C ALA A 5 -1.81 11.87 8.29
N THR A 6 -1.93 12.43 9.50
CA THR A 6 -0.98 12.18 10.60
C THR A 6 -1.18 10.79 11.23
N ASP A 7 -2.42 10.30 11.31
CA ASP A 7 -2.70 8.96 11.86
C ASP A 7 -2.23 7.85 10.90
N LEU A 8 -2.41 8.05 9.60
CA LEU A 8 -2.00 7.11 8.56
C LEU A 8 -0.47 7.01 8.45
N VAL A 9 0.23 8.15 8.53
CA VAL A 9 1.70 8.21 8.54
C VAL A 9 2.27 7.59 9.83
N SER A 10 1.64 7.80 10.98
CA SER A 10 2.14 7.26 12.26
C SER A 10 2.05 5.74 12.31
N ARG A 11 0.94 5.15 11.85
CA ARG A 11 0.80 3.68 11.78
C ARG A 11 1.70 3.06 10.71
N ALA A 12 1.87 3.73 9.57
CA ALA A 12 2.80 3.29 8.53
C ALA A 12 4.27 3.32 9.03
N ALA A 13 4.67 4.36 9.75
CA ALA A 13 5.99 4.47 10.36
C ALA A 13 6.24 3.41 11.45
N GLN A 14 5.23 3.09 12.26
CA GLN A 14 5.31 2.04 13.26
C GLN A 14 5.41 0.64 12.63
N PHE A 15 4.84 0.46 11.44
CA PHE A 15 4.94 -0.77 10.67
C PHE A 15 6.33 -0.98 10.06
N LEU A 16 6.94 0.09 9.54
CA LEU A 16 8.29 0.06 8.98
C LEU A 16 9.29 -0.45 10.03
N ALA A 17 9.13 -0.14 11.30
CA ALA A 17 10.07 -0.54 12.36
C ALA A 17 10.07 -2.06 12.70
N ALA A 18 9.10 -2.85 12.22
CA ALA A 18 8.80 -4.17 12.79
C ALA A 18 9.31 -5.40 12.02
N THR A 19 9.85 -5.27 10.79
CA THR A 19 10.20 -6.44 9.97
C THR A 19 11.67 -6.43 9.54
N GLY A 20 12.40 -7.48 9.95
CA GLY A 20 13.82 -7.68 9.67
C GLY A 20 14.08 -8.69 8.55
N ARG A 21 14.77 -8.21 7.51
CA ARG A 21 15.85 -8.80 6.69
C ARG A 21 15.62 -10.13 5.92
N GLU A 22 15.62 -10.04 4.57
CA GLU A 22 16.27 -10.84 3.48
C GLU A 22 15.55 -10.52 2.11
N PRO A 23 16.16 -10.67 0.90
CA PRO A 23 16.05 -9.69 -0.20
C PRO A 23 14.77 -9.74 -1.07
N GLY A 24 14.33 -8.57 -1.53
CA GLY A 24 13.10 -8.34 -2.31
C GLY A 24 12.68 -6.86 -2.27
N CYS A 25 12.97 -6.08 -3.30
CA CYS A 25 12.98 -4.62 -3.13
C CYS A 25 14.41 -4.07 -3.03
N VAL A 26 15.04 -3.60 -4.12
CA VAL A 26 16.43 -3.11 -4.06
C VAL A 26 16.53 -1.78 -3.30
N ASP A 27 15.44 -1.01 -3.28
CA ASP A 27 15.32 0.28 -2.58
C ASP A 27 14.07 0.27 -1.68
N ASP A 28 14.22 0.73 -0.44
CA ASP A 28 13.08 0.96 0.45
C ASP A 28 12.16 2.00 -0.19
N GLY A 29 10.87 1.70 -0.29
CA GLY A 29 9.93 2.53 -1.04
C GLY A 29 8.53 2.54 -0.45
N LEU A 30 7.83 3.65 -0.69
CA LEU A 30 6.48 3.86 -0.20
C LEU A 30 5.61 4.51 -1.27
N TRP A 31 4.50 3.86 -1.59
CA TRP A 31 3.58 4.27 -2.63
C TRP A 31 2.16 4.37 -2.09
N THR A 32 1.44 5.38 -2.55
CA THR A 32 -0.02 5.48 -2.38
C THR A 32 -0.71 4.56 -3.37
N VAL A 33 -1.76 3.89 -2.92
CA VAL A 33 -2.67 3.14 -3.77
C VAL A 33 -3.88 4.02 -4.03
N THR A 34 -4.07 4.42 -5.29
CA THR A 34 -5.16 5.30 -5.69
C THR A 34 -6.16 4.55 -6.55
N ALA A 35 -7.44 4.65 -6.22
CA ALA A 35 -8.55 4.13 -7.01
C ALA A 35 -9.64 5.22 -7.12
N ARG A 36 -10.20 5.39 -8.31
CA ARG A 36 -11.24 6.42 -8.58
C ARG A 36 -10.83 7.83 -8.11
N GLY A 37 -9.54 8.16 -8.21
CA GLY A 37 -8.98 9.46 -7.79
C GLY A 37 -8.88 9.65 -6.28
N ARG A 38 -9.03 8.60 -5.46
CA ARG A 38 -8.87 8.64 -4.01
C ARG A 38 -7.79 7.67 -3.56
N ILE A 39 -7.02 8.08 -2.55
CA ILE A 39 -6.08 7.19 -1.88
C ILE A 39 -6.88 6.21 -1.04
N VAL A 40 -6.77 4.92 -1.35
CA VAL A 40 -7.48 3.83 -0.68
C VAL A 40 -6.54 2.97 0.16
N GLY A 41 -5.22 3.16 0.03
CA GLY A 41 -4.23 2.41 0.78
C GLY A 41 -2.81 2.86 0.50
N VAL A 42 -1.87 2.12 1.08
CA VAL A 42 -0.43 2.33 0.96
C VAL A 42 0.25 0.98 0.74
N LEU A 43 1.17 0.97 -0.20
CA LEU A 43 2.07 -0.13 -0.46
C LEU A 43 3.47 0.28 0.01
N ALA A 44 4.07 -0.49 0.90
CA ALA A 44 5.44 -0.31 1.34
C ALA A 44 6.30 -1.46 0.81
N CYS A 45 7.53 -1.17 0.42
CA CYS A 45 8.57 -2.15 0.18
C CYS A 45 9.71 -1.85 1.15
N ARG A 46 10.12 -2.84 1.96
CA ARG A 46 11.29 -2.68 2.82
C ARG A 46 12.14 -3.94 2.81
N GLY A 47 13.37 -3.82 2.30
CA GLY A 47 14.44 -4.82 2.42
C GLY A 47 14.07 -6.28 2.12
N GLY A 48 13.11 -6.56 1.25
CA GLY A 48 12.50 -7.89 1.13
C GLY A 48 11.02 -7.87 0.86
N ASP A 49 10.37 -7.08 1.70
CA ASP A 49 8.99 -7.32 2.07
C ASP A 49 8.10 -6.23 1.49
N TRP A 50 7.26 -6.65 0.55
CA TRP A 50 6.15 -5.83 0.09
C TRP A 50 4.98 -5.99 1.04
N ARG A 51 4.44 -4.88 1.52
CA ARG A 51 3.29 -4.88 2.43
C ARG A 51 2.24 -3.89 1.99
N LEU A 52 1.02 -4.40 1.83
CA LEU A 52 -0.15 -3.61 1.48
C LEU A 52 -1.04 -3.37 2.69
N SER A 53 -1.40 -2.11 2.90
CA SER A 53 -2.31 -1.68 3.97
C SER A 53 -3.39 -0.75 3.42
N TRP A 54 -4.60 -0.87 3.94
CA TRP A 54 -5.77 -0.12 3.45
C TRP A 54 -6.15 1.01 4.37
N ALA A 55 -6.76 2.06 3.80
CA ALA A 55 -7.44 3.10 4.56
C ALA A 55 -8.64 2.51 5.31
N ALA A 56 -9.02 3.13 6.43
CA ALA A 56 -10.13 2.65 7.26
C ALA A 56 -11.50 2.68 6.53
N ASP A 57 -11.66 3.60 5.58
CA ASP A 57 -12.85 3.72 4.73
C ASP A 57 -12.72 2.95 3.40
N ALA A 58 -11.64 2.20 3.20
CA ALA A 58 -11.45 1.41 2.00
C ALA A 58 -12.56 0.35 1.86
N ASP A 59 -12.88 0.00 0.62
CA ASP A 59 -13.89 -1.01 0.31
C ASP A 59 -13.56 -2.33 1.07
N PRO A 60 -14.51 -2.92 1.83
CA PRO A 60 -14.25 -4.11 2.64
C PRO A 60 -13.74 -5.30 1.83
N SER A 61 -14.04 -5.34 0.53
CA SER A 61 -13.56 -6.38 -0.37
C SER A 61 -12.03 -6.37 -0.55
N LEU A 62 -11.38 -5.24 -0.26
CA LEU A 62 -9.93 -5.06 -0.34
C LEU A 62 -9.17 -5.71 0.82
N VAL A 63 -9.81 -5.91 1.98
CA VAL A 63 -9.16 -6.43 3.19
C VAL A 63 -8.43 -7.75 2.95
N ARG A 64 -8.91 -8.58 2.02
CA ARG A 64 -8.29 -9.87 1.66
C ARG A 64 -6.93 -9.75 0.95
N TYR A 65 -6.62 -8.57 0.42
CA TYR A 65 -5.37 -8.26 -0.26
C TYR A 65 -4.38 -7.54 0.67
N ALA A 66 -4.76 -7.26 1.92
CA ALA A 66 -3.83 -6.71 2.90
C ALA A 66 -2.81 -7.77 3.33
N GLY A 67 -1.56 -7.35 3.55
CA GLY A 67 -0.50 -8.23 4.04
C GLY A 67 0.74 -8.25 3.15
N THR A 68 1.54 -9.30 3.33
CA THR A 68 2.79 -9.52 2.59
C THR A 68 2.49 -9.94 1.15
N LEU A 69 3.28 -9.44 0.21
CA LEU A 69 3.15 -9.71 -1.21
C LEU A 69 4.48 -10.22 -1.77
N ASP A 70 4.42 -11.07 -2.79
CA ASP A 70 5.60 -11.60 -3.48
C ASP A 70 6.26 -10.60 -4.46
N GLY A 71 5.87 -9.33 -4.41
CA GLY A 71 6.46 -8.25 -5.22
C GLY A 71 5.94 -8.11 -6.65
N ASP A 72 4.92 -8.87 -7.06
CA ASP A 72 4.21 -8.66 -8.33
C ASP A 72 3.23 -7.48 -8.23
N ILE A 73 3.75 -6.27 -8.43
CA ILE A 73 2.99 -5.03 -8.26
C ILE A 73 2.07 -4.76 -9.44
N GLU A 74 2.44 -5.16 -10.67
CA GLU A 74 1.61 -4.98 -11.86
C GLU A 74 0.37 -5.90 -11.82
N GLY A 75 0.57 -7.19 -11.52
CA GLY A 75 -0.52 -8.16 -11.35
C GLY A 75 -1.42 -7.83 -10.16
N LEU A 76 -0.85 -7.27 -9.08
CA LEU A 76 -1.65 -6.72 -7.99
C LEU A 76 -2.52 -5.54 -8.45
N ALA A 77 -1.97 -4.60 -9.21
CA ALA A 77 -2.74 -3.48 -9.77
C ALA A 77 -3.90 -3.97 -10.64
N GLU A 78 -3.66 -4.99 -11.47
CA GLU A 78 -4.70 -5.58 -12.33
C GLU A 78 -5.79 -6.26 -11.50
N ALA A 79 -5.42 -7.10 -10.54
CA ALA A 79 -6.37 -7.80 -9.67
C ALA A 79 -7.25 -6.82 -8.87
N LEU A 80 -6.64 -5.76 -8.32
CA LEU A 80 -7.37 -4.71 -7.62
C LEU A 80 -8.26 -3.90 -8.56
N SER A 81 -7.81 -3.64 -9.78
CA SER A 81 -8.59 -2.89 -10.78
C SER A 81 -9.84 -3.64 -11.21
N LEU A 82 -9.70 -4.95 -11.47
CA LEU A 82 -10.82 -5.85 -11.77
C LEU A 82 -11.83 -5.86 -10.62
N ARG A 83 -11.34 -5.92 -9.37
CA ARG A 83 -12.21 -6.02 -8.20
C ARG A 83 -12.96 -4.74 -7.90
N LEU A 84 -12.29 -3.60 -8.01
CA LEU A 84 -12.88 -2.28 -7.76
C LEU A 84 -13.69 -1.75 -8.96
N GLY A 85 -13.61 -2.42 -10.11
CA GLY A 85 -14.21 -1.96 -11.36
C GLY A 85 -13.69 -0.57 -11.78
N ALA A 86 -12.45 -0.24 -11.39
CA ALA A 86 -11.83 1.04 -11.63
C ALA A 86 -10.30 0.87 -11.65
N PRO A 87 -9.57 1.62 -12.49
CA PRO A 87 -8.12 1.51 -12.56
C PRO A 87 -7.47 1.88 -11.23
N VAL A 88 -6.58 1.01 -10.78
CA VAL A 88 -5.70 1.24 -9.63
C VAL A 88 -4.35 1.73 -10.12
N ARG A 89 -3.77 2.67 -9.36
CA ARG A 89 -2.46 3.27 -9.63
C ARG A 89 -1.64 3.31 -8.35
N PHE A 90 -0.36 3.02 -8.50
CA PHE A 90 0.64 3.23 -7.44
C PHE A 90 1.42 4.49 -7.77
N GLY A 91 1.43 5.46 -6.85
CA GLY A 91 2.19 6.70 -6.99
C GLY A 91 3.13 6.90 -5.79
N PRO A 92 4.32 7.50 -5.96
CA PRO A 92 5.21 7.75 -4.83
C PRO A 92 4.51 8.58 -3.75
N LEU A 93 4.73 8.28 -2.47
CA LEU A 93 4.15 9.06 -1.36
C LEU A 93 4.72 10.50 -1.32
N LEU A 94 5.91 10.72 -1.89
CA LEU A 94 6.58 12.02 -1.99
C LEU A 94 6.53 12.50 -3.45
N ALA A 95 5.80 13.59 -3.68
CA ALA A 95 5.98 14.50 -4.81
C ALA A 95 6.18 15.90 -4.26
#